data_AF-A0A1Q3F1L8-F1
#
_entry.id   AF-A0A1Q3F1L8-F1
#
_cell.length_a   1.000
_cell.length_b   1.000
_cell.length_c   1.000
_cell.angle_alpha   90.00
_cell.angle_beta   90.00
_cell.angle_gamma   90.00
#
_symmetry.space_group_name_H-M   'P 1'
#
loop_
_entity.id
_entity.type
_entity.pdbx_description
1 polymer ?
#
loop_
_entity_poly.entity_id
_entity_poly.type
_entity_poly.pdbx_seq_one_letter_code
_entity_poly.pdbx_strand_id
1 'polypeptide(L)'
;MDPFFKIFVKFQGYLIAIACIYANLVTMVADHIILHYTRKDIFDYEYMGKTIQFFKPLWIAVGFFTLFGIYKEKRKFLYPFTILFTMDLLVLFIRDIVVIWISHPWVRIHLLTPVGALEIIATSLYVMATLAALGKLFDSEISAKSEPSFIRFKVNANGTEELLEENTVVLP
;
A
#
# COMPACT_ATOMS: atom_id res chain seq x y z
N MET A 1 13.00 3.06 -17.93
CA MET A 1 13.29 3.28 -16.50
C MET A 1 14.53 2.50 -16.15
N ASP A 2 15.48 3.07 -15.40
CA ASP A 2 16.71 2.35 -15.10
C ASP A 2 16.43 1.08 -14.29
N PRO A 3 17.08 -0.05 -14.63
CA PRO A 3 16.84 -1.34 -13.98
C PRO A 3 17.11 -1.28 -12.46
N PHE A 4 18.10 -0.48 -12.04
CA PHE A 4 18.39 -0.24 -10.62
C PHE A 4 17.23 0.45 -9.89
N PHE A 5 16.63 1.47 -10.50
CA PHE A 5 15.50 2.19 -9.90
C PHE A 5 14.28 1.28 -9.74
N LYS A 6 14.02 0.42 -10.72
CA LYS A 6 12.95 -0.58 -10.68
C LYS A 6 13.13 -1.57 -9.51
N ILE A 7 14.33 -2.09 -9.31
CA ILE A 7 14.64 -3.01 -8.20
C ILE A 7 14.45 -2.29 -6.86
N PHE A 8 14.93 -1.05 -6.75
CA PHE A 8 14.79 -0.25 -5.54
C PHE A 8 13.33 -0.02 -5.16
N VAL A 9 12.48 0.41 -6.10
CA VAL A 9 11.06 0.68 -5.81
C VAL A 9 10.31 -0.60 -5.43
N LYS A 10 10.61 -1.74 -6.07
CA LYS A 10 10.04 -3.05 -5.68
C LYS A 10 10.48 -3.45 -4.26
N PHE A 11 11.76 -3.25 -3.93
CA PHE A 11 12.28 -3.53 -2.59
C PHE A 11 11.61 -2.69 -1.51
N GLN A 12 11.41 -1.38 -1.74
CA GLN A 12 10.69 -0.51 -0.82
C GLN A 12 9.23 -0.96 -0.63
N GLY A 13 8.55 -1.34 -1.71
CA GLY A 13 7.20 -1.91 -1.63
C GLY A 13 7.12 -3.19 -0.80
N TYR A 14 8.09 -4.11 -0.99
CA TYR A 14 8.18 -5.32 -0.18
C TYR A 14 8.46 -5.02 1.30
N LEU A 15 9.37 -4.09 1.60
CA LEU A 15 9.64 -3.67 2.97
C LEU A 15 8.39 -3.12 3.65
N ILE A 16 7.62 -2.25 2.99
CA ILE A 16 6.37 -1.71 3.54
C ILE A 16 5.37 -2.84 3.83
N ALA A 17 5.19 -3.78 2.89
CA ALA A 17 4.25 -4.89 3.07
C ALA A 17 4.67 -5.81 4.24
N ILE A 18 5.95 -6.18 4.31
CA ILE A 18 6.49 -7.04 5.37
C ILE A 18 6.43 -6.33 6.73
N ALA A 19 6.85 -5.06 6.78
CA ALA A 19 6.79 -4.26 8.01
C ALA A 19 5.34 -4.10 8.50
N CYS A 20 4.39 -3.89 7.59
CA CYS A 20 2.97 -3.83 7.91
C CYS A 20 2.48 -5.14 8.56
N ILE A 21 2.78 -6.29 7.96
CA ILE A 21 2.39 -7.60 8.51
C ILE A 21 3.05 -7.80 9.88
N TYR A 22 4.37 -7.57 9.98
CA TYR A 22 5.14 -7.76 11.20
C TYR A 22 4.64 -6.87 12.34
N ALA A 23 4.47 -5.57 12.10
CA ALA A 23 4.00 -4.62 13.11
C ALA A 23 2.59 -4.98 13.63
N ASN A 24 1.68 -5.37 12.74
CA ASN A 24 0.33 -5.78 13.14
C ASN A 24 0.34 -7.11 13.92
N LEU A 25 1.23 -8.04 13.58
CA LEU A 25 1.35 -9.31 14.29
C LEU A 25 1.95 -9.13 15.69
N VAL A 26 3.02 -8.34 15.80
CA VAL A 26 3.65 -8.01 17.10
C VAL A 26 2.66 -7.28 18.01
N THR A 27 1.96 -6.27 17.49
CA THR A 27 0.97 -5.53 18.28
C THR A 27 -0.25 -6.37 18.64
N MET A 28 -0.64 -7.36 17.83
CA MET A 28 -1.71 -8.30 18.18
C MET A 28 -1.31 -9.20 19.37
N VAL A 29 -0.07 -9.70 19.37
CA VAL A 29 0.47 -10.50 20.48
C VAL A 29 0.65 -9.65 21.74
N ALA A 30 1.19 -8.44 21.60
CA ALA A 30 1.39 -7.51 22.71
C ALA A 30 0.07 -7.16 23.40
N ASP A 31 -0.98 -6.83 22.64
CA ASP A 31 -2.31 -6.57 23.20
C ASP A 31 -2.84 -7.78 23.97
N HIS A 32 -2.65 -9.00 23.47
CA HIS A 32 -3.14 -10.20 24.13
C HIS A 32 -2.44 -10.43 25.48
N ILE A 33 -1.19 -10.00 25.63
CA ILE A 33 -0.41 -10.06 26.87
C ILE A 33 -0.83 -8.92 27.82
N ILE A 34 -0.98 -7.70 27.30
CA ILE A 34 -1.29 -6.49 28.10
C ILE A 34 -2.73 -6.50 28.60
N LEU A 35 -3.70 -6.90 27.77
CA LEU A 35 -5.12 -7.03 28.16
C LEU A 35 -5.34 -8.08 29.25
N HIS A 36 -4.43 -9.06 29.39
CA HIS A 36 -4.48 -10.02 30.48
C HIS A 36 -4.14 -9.36 31.84
N TYR A 37 -3.34 -8.28 31.83
CA TYR A 37 -2.88 -7.59 33.04
C TYR A 37 -3.68 -6.31 33.39
N THR A 38 -4.21 -5.58 32.40
CA THR A 38 -4.84 -4.26 32.64
C THR A 38 -6.33 -4.28 32.24
N ARG A 39 -7.18 -4.79 33.14
CA ARG A 39 -8.66 -4.79 32.98
C ARG A 39 -9.31 -3.43 33.30
N LYS A 40 -8.54 -2.35 33.54
CA LYS A 40 -9.08 -1.11 34.12
C LYS A 40 -9.45 0.01 33.14
N ASP A 41 -8.95 0.02 31.91
CA ASP A 41 -9.16 1.18 31.02
C ASP A 41 -9.93 0.79 29.76
N ILE A 42 -11.26 0.66 29.91
CA ILE A 42 -12.19 0.35 28.81
C ILE A 42 -12.34 1.55 27.85
N PHE A 43 -11.79 2.72 28.22
CA PHE A 43 -11.88 3.97 27.45
C PHE A 43 -10.54 4.75 27.39
N ASP A 44 -9.40 4.06 27.29
CA ASP A 44 -8.19 4.74 26.81
C ASP A 44 -8.32 4.97 25.29
N TYR A 45 -8.69 6.21 24.94
CA TYR A 45 -8.79 6.69 23.55
C TYR A 45 -7.45 6.63 22.80
N GLU A 46 -6.33 6.42 23.51
CA GLU A 46 -5.00 6.19 22.94
C GLU A 46 -4.93 4.92 22.09
N TYR A 47 -5.72 3.89 22.42
CA TYR A 47 -5.67 2.57 21.76
C TYR A 47 -7.00 2.14 21.12
N MET A 48 -8.01 3.01 21.04
CA MET A 48 -9.37 2.68 20.53
C MET A 48 -10.00 1.41 21.15
N GLY A 49 -9.59 1.04 22.37
CA GLY A 49 -10.12 -0.12 23.11
C GLY A 49 -10.14 -1.43 22.30
N LYS A 50 -11.15 -2.29 22.57
CA LYS A 50 -11.31 -3.60 21.92
C LYS A 50 -11.56 -3.52 20.40
N THR A 51 -11.96 -2.37 19.88
CA THR A 51 -12.30 -2.18 18.46
C THR A 51 -11.07 -2.33 17.57
N ILE A 52 -9.88 -2.00 18.08
CA ILE A 52 -8.62 -2.10 17.33
C ILE A 52 -8.22 -3.56 17.02
N GLN A 53 -8.72 -4.53 17.80
CA GLN A 53 -8.45 -5.94 17.58
C GLN A 53 -9.04 -6.45 16.26
N PHE A 54 -10.13 -5.84 15.77
CA PHE A 54 -10.73 -6.21 14.48
C PHE A 54 -9.98 -5.61 13.28
N PHE A 55 -9.30 -4.48 13.47
CA PHE A 55 -8.54 -3.81 12.40
C PHE A 55 -7.19 -4.49 12.10
N LYS A 56 -6.54 -5.07 13.12
CA LYS A 56 -5.25 -5.77 12.97
C LYS A 56 -5.26 -6.94 11.95
N PRO A 57 -6.21 -7.90 11.99
CA PRO A 57 -6.26 -8.97 11.00
C PRO A 57 -6.56 -8.45 9.58
N LEU A 58 -7.33 -7.36 9.46
CA LEU A 58 -7.59 -6.71 8.18
C LEU A 58 -6.29 -6.14 7.57
N TRP A 59 -5.48 -5.47 8.38
CA TRP A 59 -4.17 -4.96 7.97
C TRP A 59 -3.20 -6.08 7.56
N ILE A 60 -3.21 -7.22 8.26
CA ILE A 60 -2.42 -8.39 7.88
C ILE A 60 -2.87 -8.93 6.52
N ALA A 61 -4.18 -9.09 6.30
CA ALA A 61 -4.72 -9.56 5.02
C ALA A 61 -4.34 -8.62 3.87
N VAL A 62 -4.48 -7.31 4.09
CA VAL A 62 -4.10 -6.29 3.12
C VAL A 62 -2.59 -6.28 2.85
N GLY A 63 -1.75 -6.51 3.87
CA GLY A 63 -0.31 -6.71 3.71
C GLY A 63 0.01 -7.89 2.78
N PHE A 64 -0.67 -9.02 2.94
CA PHE A 64 -0.53 -10.18 2.04
C PHE A 64 -1.00 -9.87 0.61
N PHE A 65 -2.12 -9.16 0.45
CA PHE A 65 -2.59 -8.72 -0.87
C PHE A 65 -1.57 -7.82 -1.58
N THR A 66 -0.96 -6.87 -0.87
CA THR A 66 0.09 -6.02 -1.42
C THR A 66 1.31 -6.84 -1.83
N LEU A 67 1.75 -7.78 -0.98
CA LEU A 67 2.89 -8.65 -1.26
C LEU A 67 2.64 -9.51 -2.52
N PHE A 68 1.45 -10.09 -2.63
CA PHE A 68 1.01 -10.82 -3.82
C PHE A 68 0.89 -9.90 -5.05
N GLY A 69 0.43 -8.67 -4.85
CA GLY A 69 0.32 -7.65 -5.89
C GLY A 69 1.67 -7.26 -6.49
N ILE A 70 2.70 -7.11 -5.65
CA ILE A 70 4.07 -6.84 -6.08
C ILE A 70 4.64 -8.05 -6.80
N TYR A 71 4.44 -9.26 -6.28
CA TYR A 71 4.91 -10.50 -6.90
C TYR A 71 4.28 -10.75 -8.27
N LYS A 72 2.98 -10.47 -8.42
CA LYS A 72 2.25 -10.63 -9.69
C LYS A 72 2.31 -9.39 -10.59
N GLU A 73 2.97 -8.31 -10.17
CA GLU A 73 3.05 -7.03 -10.88
C GLU A 73 1.67 -6.48 -11.29
N LYS A 74 0.66 -6.68 -10.44
CA LYS A 74 -0.74 -6.31 -10.72
C LYS A 74 -1.17 -5.15 -9.83
N ARG A 75 -1.34 -3.98 -10.46
CA ARG A 75 -1.81 -2.74 -9.80
C ARG A 75 -3.12 -2.91 -9.00
N LYS A 76 -4.04 -3.78 -9.46
CA LYS A 76 -5.34 -4.01 -8.80
C LYS A 76 -5.21 -4.42 -7.32
N PHE A 77 -4.13 -5.10 -6.96
CA PHE A 77 -3.89 -5.58 -5.60
C PHE A 77 -3.30 -4.52 -4.65
N LEU A 78 -2.94 -3.34 -5.15
CA LEU A 78 -2.42 -2.24 -4.34
C LEU A 78 -3.55 -1.36 -3.78
N TYR A 79 -4.71 -1.31 -4.45
CA TYR A 79 -5.84 -0.47 -4.04
C TYR A 79 -6.36 -0.78 -2.63
N PRO A 80 -6.50 -2.05 -2.19
CA PRO A 80 -6.96 -2.35 -0.83
C PRO A 80 -6.07 -1.69 0.23
N PHE A 81 -4.76 -1.66 -0.02
CA PHE A 81 -3.81 -1.02 0.88
C PHE A 81 -3.99 0.49 0.92
N THR A 82 -4.06 1.15 -0.23
CA THR A 82 -4.25 2.60 -0.29
C THR A 82 -5.57 3.04 0.35
N ILE A 83 -6.66 2.29 0.11
CA ILE A 83 -7.98 2.60 0.66
C ILE A 83 -7.95 2.44 2.19
N LEU A 84 -7.44 1.32 2.69
CA LEU A 84 -7.40 1.06 4.13
C LEU A 84 -6.49 2.08 4.84
N PHE A 85 -5.33 2.40 4.26
CA PHE A 85 -4.42 3.42 4.79
C PHE A 85 -5.08 4.80 4.85
N THR A 86 -5.81 5.19 3.80
CA THR A 86 -6.51 6.49 3.78
C THR A 86 -7.64 6.53 4.82
N MET A 87 -8.40 5.44 4.97
CA MET A 87 -9.43 5.33 6.01
C MET A 87 -8.82 5.42 7.41
N ASP A 88 -7.68 4.77 7.64
CA ASP A 88 -6.97 4.80 8.91
C ASP A 88 -6.51 6.22 9.27
N LEU A 89 -5.93 6.95 8.30
CA LEU A 89 -5.59 8.37 8.48
C LEU A 89 -6.82 9.25 8.80
N LEU A 90 -7.96 8.97 8.18
CA LEU A 90 -9.21 9.68 8.47
C LEU A 90 -9.69 9.39 9.90
N VAL A 91 -9.65 8.13 10.32
CA VAL A 91 -10.00 7.73 11.70
C VAL A 91 -9.06 8.38 12.71
N LEU A 92 -7.75 8.42 12.45
CA LEU A 92 -6.78 9.13 13.29
C LEU A 92 -7.10 10.63 13.38
N PHE A 93 -7.50 11.25 12.27
CA PHE A 93 -7.90 12.65 12.26
C PHE A 93 -9.17 12.91 13.07
N ILE A 94 -10.20 12.07 12.92
CA ILE A 94 -11.43 12.16 13.73
C ILE A 94 -11.13 11.95 15.20
N ARG A 95 -10.30 10.94 15.55
CA ARG A 95 -9.87 10.67 16.92
C ARG A 95 -9.27 11.91 17.54
N ASP A 96 -8.35 12.57 16.85
CA ASP A 96 -7.66 13.75 17.38
C ASP A 96 -8.64 14.93 17.56
N ILE A 97 -9.62 15.11 16.66
CA ILE A 97 -10.71 16.09 16.88
C ILE A 97 -11.53 15.75 18.14
N VAL A 98 -11.94 14.49 18.29
CA VAL A 98 -12.77 14.05 19.43
C VAL A 98 -12.02 14.24 20.76
N VAL A 99 -10.71 13.94 20.79
CA VAL A 99 -9.87 14.13 21.98
C VAL A 99 -9.75 15.61 22.37
N ILE A 100 -9.66 16.52 21.38
CA ILE A 100 -9.68 17.97 21.62
C ILE A 100 -11.00 18.40 22.27
N TRP A 101 -12.13 17.86 21.80
CA TRP A 101 -13.47 18.19 22.32
C TRP A 101 -13.71 17.68 23.73
N ILE A 102 -13.14 16.52 24.11
CA ILE A 102 -13.36 15.88 25.42
C ILE A 102 -12.42 16.42 26.52
N SER A 103 -11.59 17.43 26.21
CA SER A 103 -10.74 18.16 27.17
C SER A 103 -9.68 17.31 27.89
N HIS A 104 -9.05 16.37 27.18
CA HIS A 104 -7.84 15.71 27.66
C HIS A 104 -6.59 16.62 27.48
N PRO A 105 -5.55 16.47 28.33
CA PRO A 105 -4.36 17.31 28.24
C PRO A 105 -3.70 17.18 26.86
N TRP A 106 -3.32 18.33 26.29
CA TRP A 106 -2.68 18.53 24.98
C TRP A 106 -1.51 17.57 24.68
N VAL A 107 -0.87 17.04 25.74
CA VAL A 107 0.26 16.10 25.68
C VAL A 107 -0.12 14.72 25.11
N ARG A 108 -1.40 14.32 25.12
CA ARG A 108 -1.85 13.02 24.56
C ARG A 108 -2.28 13.07 23.10
N ILE A 109 -2.35 14.26 22.50
CA ILE A 109 -2.78 14.40 21.10
C ILE A 109 -1.56 14.27 20.20
N HIS A 110 -1.46 13.15 19.48
CA HIS A 110 -0.30 12.84 18.64
C HIS A 110 -0.07 13.89 17.52
N LEU A 111 -1.14 14.48 16.95
CA LEU A 111 -1.02 15.56 15.96
C LEU A 111 -0.59 16.92 16.54
N LEU A 112 -0.72 17.16 17.85
CA LEU A 112 -0.30 18.43 18.46
C LEU A 112 1.10 18.38 19.05
N THR A 113 1.62 17.18 19.32
CA THR A 113 3.06 17.00 19.54
C THR A 113 3.81 17.18 18.22
N PRO A 114 4.78 18.12 18.13
CA PRO A 114 5.46 18.43 16.87
C PRO A 114 6.21 17.23 16.28
N VAL A 115 6.73 16.35 17.13
CA VAL A 115 7.40 15.11 16.71
C VAL A 115 6.40 14.11 16.12
N GLY A 116 5.27 13.86 16.80
CA GLY A 116 4.24 12.93 16.34
C GLY A 116 3.54 13.39 15.06
N ALA A 117 3.26 14.69 14.94
CA ALA A 117 2.71 15.26 13.71
C ALA A 117 3.66 15.07 12.52
N LEU A 118 4.96 15.32 12.72
CA LEU A 118 5.97 15.15 11.69
C LEU A 118 6.12 13.68 11.29
N GLU A 119 6.09 12.76 12.26
CA GLU A 119 6.16 11.32 12.00
C GLU A 119 4.96 10.83 11.17
N ILE A 120 3.74 11.22 11.53
CA ILE A 120 2.52 10.84 10.80
C ILE A 120 2.58 11.37 9.37
N ILE A 121 2.91 12.66 9.19
CA ILE A 121 2.96 13.29 7.87
C ILE A 121 4.06 12.67 7.00
N ALA A 122 5.28 12.52 7.55
CA ALA A 122 6.41 11.96 6.82
C ALA A 122 6.16 10.50 6.41
N THR A 123 5.64 9.69 7.32
CA THR A 123 5.30 8.28 7.05
C THR A 123 4.20 8.18 6.01
N SER A 124 3.13 8.99 6.14
CA SER A 124 2.03 9.00 5.18
C SER A 124 2.49 9.38 3.78
N LEU A 125 3.31 10.41 3.67
CA LEU A 125 3.85 10.86 2.39
C LEU A 125 4.76 9.79 1.77
N TYR A 126 5.63 9.17 2.58
CA TYR A 126 6.53 8.12 2.13
C TYR A 126 5.77 6.88 1.62
N VAL A 127 4.76 6.42 2.36
CA VAL A 127 3.94 5.25 1.97
C VAL A 127 3.17 5.55 0.69
N MET A 128 2.50 6.71 0.60
CA MET A 128 1.73 7.11 -0.58
C MET A 128 2.61 7.30 -1.81
N ALA A 129 3.78 7.93 -1.66
CA ALA A 129 4.74 8.10 -2.75
C ALA A 129 5.25 6.76 -3.26
N THR A 130 5.55 5.82 -2.35
CA THR A 130 6.02 4.48 -2.72
C THR A 130 4.94 3.70 -3.47
N LEU A 131 3.69 3.72 -3.00
CA LEU A 131 2.56 3.09 -3.69
C LEU A 131 2.28 3.70 -5.06
N ALA A 132 2.36 5.03 -5.18
CA ALA A 132 2.19 5.72 -6.46
C ALA A 132 3.30 5.36 -7.46
N ALA A 133 4.56 5.27 -6.98
CA ALA A 133 5.69 4.83 -7.80
C ALA A 133 5.52 3.37 -8.25
N LEU A 134 5.08 2.49 -7.35
CA LEU A 134 4.77 1.08 -7.64
C LEU A 134 3.65 0.95 -8.68
N GLY A 135 2.58 1.75 -8.53
CA GLY A 135 1.47 1.79 -9.48
C GLY A 135 1.90 2.22 -10.88
N LYS A 136 2.69 3.30 -10.99
CA LYS A 136 3.26 3.75 -12.26
C LYS A 136 4.21 2.72 -12.89
N LEU A 137 5.00 2.04 -12.06
CA LEU A 137 5.90 0.98 -12.52
C LEU A 137 5.12 -0.16 -13.17
N PHE A 138 4.05 -0.64 -12.54
CA PHE A 138 3.23 -1.71 -13.11
C PHE A 138 2.48 -1.29 -14.37
N ASP A 139 1.98 -0.05 -14.45
CA ASP A 139 1.35 0.46 -15.68
C ASP A 139 2.35 0.51 -16.84
N SER A 140 3.61 0.90 -16.57
CA SER A 140 4.67 0.93 -17.59
C SER A 140 5.04 -0.47 -18.08
N GLU A 141 4.99 -1.49 -17.22
CA GLU A 141 5.27 -2.88 -17.59
C GLU A 141 4.12 -3.49 -18.40
N ILE A 142 2.86 -3.17 -18.08
CA ILE A 142 1.70 -3.59 -18.87
C ILE A 142 1.79 -2.98 -20.27
N SER A 143 2.10 -1.69 -20.38
CA SER A 143 2.27 -0.98 -21.65
C SER A 143 3.41 -1.58 -22.49
N ALA A 144 4.56 -1.82 -21.87
CA ALA A 144 5.71 -2.43 -22.55
C ALA A 144 5.48 -3.90 -22.96
N LYS A 145 4.58 -4.61 -22.27
CA LYS A 145 4.23 -6.01 -22.60
C LYS A 145 3.11 -6.12 -23.65
N SER A 146 2.27 -5.09 -23.79
CA SER A 146 1.23 -5.04 -24.82
C SER A 146 1.76 -4.69 -26.22
N GLU A 147 2.99 -4.20 -26.35
CA GLU A 147 3.65 -4.06 -27.64
C GLU A 147 4.67 -5.19 -27.84
N PRO A 148 4.35 -6.14 -28.73
CA PRO A 148 5.24 -6.30 -29.87
C PRO A 148 4.44 -6.60 -31.14
N SER A 149 3.74 -5.59 -31.69
CA SER A 149 3.36 -5.64 -33.11
C SER A 149 4.56 -5.18 -33.93
N PHE A 150 5.58 -6.03 -34.03
CA PHE A 150 6.59 -5.87 -35.06
C PHE A 150 5.92 -6.15 -36.41
N ILE A 151 5.41 -5.10 -37.05
CA ILE A 151 5.03 -5.17 -38.47
C ILE A 151 6.33 -5.45 -39.23
N ARG A 152 6.56 -6.71 -39.58
CA ARG A 152 7.67 -7.09 -40.44
C ARG A 152 7.28 -6.74 -41.86
N PHE A 153 7.80 -5.61 -42.36
CA PHE A 153 7.75 -5.30 -43.77
C PHE A 153 8.63 -6.29 -44.52
N LYS A 154 8.03 -7.13 -45.36
CA LYS A 154 8.77 -7.97 -46.29
C LYS A 154 8.92 -7.18 -47.59
N VAL A 155 10.11 -6.64 -47.83
CA VAL A 155 10.43 -6.01 -49.12
C VAL A 155 10.62 -7.13 -50.13
N ASN A 156 9.64 -7.31 -51.04
CA ASN A 156 9.83 -8.20 -52.18
C ASN A 156 10.83 -7.57 -53.17
N ALA A 157 11.51 -8.41 -53.96
CA ALA A 157 12.55 -8.00 -54.91
C ALA A 157 12.09 -6.98 -55.99
N ASN A 158 10.79 -6.67 -56.06
CA ASN A 158 10.18 -5.67 -56.94
C ASN A 158 9.82 -4.34 -56.25
N GLY A 159 10.24 -4.11 -54.99
CA GLY A 159 10.10 -2.82 -54.31
C GLY A 159 8.67 -2.44 -53.89
N THR A 160 7.75 -3.41 -53.80
CA THR A 160 6.37 -3.19 -53.35
C THR A 160 6.20 -3.67 -51.91
N GLU A 161 5.71 -2.78 -51.03
CA GLU A 161 5.42 -3.06 -49.62
C GLU A 161 4.00 -3.60 -49.49
N GLU A 162 3.85 -4.85 -49.04
CA GLU A 162 2.54 -5.41 -48.66
C GLU A 162 2.45 -5.51 -47.13
N LEU A 163 1.39 -4.95 -46.55
CA LEU A 163 1.04 -5.08 -45.13
C LEU A 163 0.47 -6.48 -44.89
N LEU A 164 1.20 -7.31 -44.14
CA LEU A 164 0.64 -8.55 -43.61
C LEU A 164 -0.10 -8.23 -42.31
N GLU A 165 -1.43 -8.12 -42.38
CA GLU A 165 -2.28 -8.26 -41.20
C GLU A 165 -2.21 -9.73 -40.73
N GLU A 166 -1.43 -9.97 -39.68
CA GLU A 166 -1.32 -11.28 -39.05
C GLU A 166 -2.64 -11.62 -38.36
N ASN A 167 -3.33 -12.62 -38.91
CA ASN A 167 -4.57 -13.18 -38.38
C ASN A 167 -4.46 -13.42 -36.87
N THR A 168 -5.48 -12.95 -36.16
CA THR A 168 -5.76 -13.24 -34.75
C THR A 168 -5.79 -14.75 -34.51
N VAL A 169 -4.70 -15.29 -33.98
CA VAL A 169 -4.68 -16.64 -33.42
C VAL A 169 -5.39 -16.58 -32.07
N VAL A 170 -6.71 -16.80 -32.11
CA VAL A 170 -7.51 -17.19 -30.96
C VAL A 170 -7.07 -18.61 -30.60
N LEU A 171 -6.47 -18.79 -29.42
CA LEU A 171 -6.31 -20.12 -28.82
C LEU A 171 -7.14 -20.22 -27.53
N PRO A 172 -7.75 -21.40 -27.29
CA PRO A 172 -8.81 -21.64 -26.30
C PRO A 172 -8.38 -21.52 -24.83
#